data_AF-A0AA91HK24-F1
#
_entry.id   AF-A0AA91HK24-F1
#
_cell.length_a   1.000
_cell.length_b   1.000
_cell.length_c   1.000
_cell.angle_alpha   90.00
_cell.angle_beta   90.00
_cell.angle_gamma   90.00
#
_symmetry.space_group_name_H-M   'P 1'
#
loop_
_entity.id
_entity.type
_entity.pdbx_description
1 polymer ?
#
loop_
_entity_poly.entity_id
_entity_poly.type
_entity_poly.pdbx_seq_one_letter_code
_entity_poly.pdbx_strand_id
1 'polypeptide(L)'
;MKTLYETMSNYYKYNNIDWNYYLNDLAFPKNINDAKKFIDDFFAYAGKSYLIRDILQECETLRVNHTLSVFFIGLLIKNSSFHDLKIIDNDQNEIFEFSYLWFLVSLFHDMGYIQEKDWTYKFDYRKKSKDFEKIMKENKIYYNHSFYKRMPFTAYYDLGITFPVPSRYVRYHTPTVRTKYEIPYYNGTTIKKSMYTSGTIFNYLEYCKMNPKINHYDHGIVGGLWLYDSLVKNYYLSFSRNKSADFNDFYINDLHFSTSQFPIFAYLADCIISHNMWFATDDYTIEQYEKYGLKQLTPPYAQPVQFNRNPILFILALADTLEPIKTCSNLDISPLDVLNNIECEFNHKQITLAFKNNDMFNKMTDKINRSTNWLDINVHINNKNNEIVVIF
;
A
#
# COMPACT_ATOMS: atom_id res chain seq x y z
N MET A 1 1.07 -20.58 22.73
CA MET A 1 1.28 -19.18 22.27
C MET A 1 -0.07 -18.47 22.29
N LYS A 2 -0.13 -17.14 22.13
CA LYS A 2 -1.43 -16.45 21.92
C LYS A 2 -1.89 -16.70 20.49
N THR A 3 -3.20 -16.66 20.24
CA THR A 3 -3.69 -16.68 18.85
C THR A 3 -3.30 -15.41 18.10
N LEU A 4 -3.35 -15.42 16.77
CA LEU A 4 -3.10 -14.24 15.95
C LEU A 4 -4.12 -13.14 16.27
N TYR A 5 -5.39 -13.51 16.45
CA TYR A 5 -6.43 -12.58 16.90
C TYR A 5 -6.09 -11.95 18.26
N GLU A 6 -5.74 -12.77 19.27
CA GLU A 6 -5.37 -12.27 20.59
C GLU A 6 -4.12 -11.39 20.55
N THR A 7 -3.17 -11.72 19.68
CA THR A 7 -1.93 -10.95 19.49
C THR A 7 -2.24 -9.58 18.89
N MET A 8 -3.05 -9.51 17.82
CA MET A 8 -3.51 -8.27 17.21
C MET A 8 -4.35 -7.42 18.19
N SER A 9 -5.29 -8.06 18.91
CA SER A 9 -6.16 -7.38 19.88
C SER A 9 -5.38 -6.84 21.08
N ASN A 10 -4.40 -7.59 21.59
CA ASN A 10 -3.49 -7.11 22.63
C ASN A 10 -2.62 -5.97 22.11
N TYR A 11 -2.10 -6.07 20.88
CA TYR A 11 -1.30 -5.01 20.29
C TYR A 11 -2.09 -3.71 20.19
N TYR A 12 -3.33 -3.78 19.70
CA TYR A 12 -4.27 -2.66 19.68
C TYR A 12 -4.45 -2.03 21.07
N LYS A 13 -4.75 -2.85 22.09
CA LYS A 13 -5.08 -2.36 23.43
C LYS A 13 -3.90 -1.71 24.14
N TYR A 14 -2.70 -2.26 23.99
CA TYR A 14 -1.55 -1.85 24.80
C TYR A 14 -0.54 -0.96 24.05
N ASN A 15 -0.68 -0.78 22.73
CA ASN A 15 0.23 0.04 21.90
C ASN A 15 -0.53 1.11 21.12
N ASN A 16 -1.41 1.87 21.79
CA ASN A 16 -2.27 2.89 21.15
C ASN A 16 -1.46 3.86 20.26
N ILE A 17 -0.31 4.33 20.75
CA ILE A 17 0.56 5.27 20.02
C ILE A 17 1.08 4.70 18.69
N ASP A 18 1.28 3.38 18.59
CA ASP A 18 1.89 2.75 17.42
C ASP A 18 0.92 2.60 16.24
N TRP A 19 -0.37 2.37 16.49
CA TRP A 19 -1.35 2.18 15.42
C TRP A 19 -2.22 3.42 15.21
N ASN A 20 -2.36 4.28 16.23
CA ASN A 20 -3.30 5.39 16.25
C ASN A 20 -2.62 6.74 16.06
N TYR A 21 -2.06 6.97 14.87
CA TYR A 21 -1.35 8.20 14.53
C TYR A 21 -2.18 9.48 14.80
N TYR A 22 -3.49 9.42 14.59
CA TYR A 22 -4.40 10.56 14.75
C TYR A 22 -5.01 10.67 16.17
N LEU A 23 -4.63 9.79 17.10
CA LEU A 23 -5.11 9.75 18.49
C LEU A 23 -6.64 9.65 18.61
N ASN A 24 -7.24 8.85 17.75
CA ASN A 24 -8.68 8.64 17.63
C ASN A 24 -9.22 7.73 18.74
N ASP A 25 -10.46 7.93 19.17
CA ASP A 25 -11.16 6.96 20.01
C ASP A 25 -11.90 5.94 19.14
N LEU A 26 -11.18 4.89 18.73
CA LEU A 26 -11.74 3.79 17.97
C LEU A 26 -11.89 2.56 18.87
N ALA A 27 -12.81 1.66 18.51
CA ALA A 27 -12.90 0.34 19.11
C ALA A 27 -12.20 -0.69 18.23
N PHE A 28 -11.54 -1.68 18.84
CA PHE A 28 -11.00 -2.80 18.07
C PHE A 28 -12.14 -3.54 17.39
N PRO A 29 -12.07 -3.80 16.07
CA PRO A 29 -13.12 -4.51 15.36
C PRO A 29 -13.34 -5.91 15.93
N LYS A 30 -14.56 -6.20 16.38
CA LYS A 30 -14.93 -7.53 16.91
C LYS A 30 -15.57 -8.41 15.84
N ASN A 31 -16.06 -7.79 14.78
CA ASN A 31 -16.67 -8.46 13.65
C ASN A 31 -16.44 -7.68 12.36
N ILE A 32 -16.97 -8.23 11.27
CA ILE A 32 -16.86 -7.73 9.90
C ILE A 32 -17.38 -6.28 9.74
N ASN A 33 -18.55 -5.97 10.30
CA ASN A 33 -19.15 -4.64 10.15
C ASN A 33 -18.33 -3.60 10.92
N ASP A 34 -17.76 -4.00 12.05
CA ASP A 34 -16.86 -3.16 12.83
C ASP A 34 -15.57 -2.86 12.04
N ALA A 35 -15.08 -3.77 11.20
CA ALA A 35 -13.87 -3.56 10.40
C ALA A 35 -14.07 -2.48 9.33
N LYS A 36 -15.21 -2.51 8.63
CA LYS A 36 -15.55 -1.46 7.65
C LYS A 36 -15.69 -0.10 8.33
N LYS A 37 -16.39 -0.06 9.46
CA LYS A 37 -16.55 1.16 10.25
C LYS A 37 -15.20 1.69 10.76
N PHE A 38 -14.33 0.81 11.26
CA PHE A 38 -13.00 1.19 11.71
C PHE A 38 -12.20 1.88 10.60
N ILE A 39 -12.18 1.31 9.39
CA ILE A 39 -11.48 1.92 8.26
C ILE A 39 -12.12 3.27 7.89
N ASP A 40 -13.45 3.35 7.79
CA ASP A 40 -14.15 4.60 7.45
C ASP A 40 -13.85 5.71 8.46
N ASP A 41 -14.00 5.41 9.76
CA ASP A 41 -13.75 6.34 10.85
C ASP A 41 -12.27 6.78 10.85
N PHE A 42 -11.32 5.85 10.67
CA PHE A 42 -9.89 6.17 10.65
C PHE A 42 -9.53 7.16 9.54
N PHE A 43 -10.07 6.96 8.32
CA PHE A 43 -9.89 7.92 7.22
C PHE A 43 -10.64 9.24 7.46
N ALA A 44 -11.76 9.22 8.17
CA ALA A 44 -12.50 10.42 8.54
C ALA A 44 -11.69 11.32 9.47
N TYR A 45 -11.14 10.77 10.55
CA TYR A 45 -10.22 11.50 11.44
C TYR A 45 -8.99 12.03 10.70
N ALA A 46 -8.49 11.30 9.71
CA ALA A 46 -7.36 11.72 8.89
C ALA A 46 -7.69 12.85 7.89
N GLY A 47 -8.95 13.32 7.82
CA GLY A 47 -9.43 14.28 6.81
C GLY A 47 -9.39 13.73 5.39
N LYS A 48 -9.56 12.41 5.24
CA LYS A 48 -9.33 11.66 4.00
C LYS A 48 -10.53 10.81 3.56
N SER A 49 -11.72 10.98 4.15
CA SER A 49 -12.92 10.19 3.80
C SER A 49 -13.21 10.15 2.31
N TYR A 50 -13.06 11.28 1.61
CA TYR A 50 -13.38 11.36 0.17
C TYR A 50 -12.46 10.45 -0.70
N LEU A 51 -11.29 10.02 -0.18
CA LEU A 51 -10.40 9.09 -0.87
C LEU A 51 -11.03 7.70 -0.99
N ILE A 52 -11.73 7.26 0.06
CA ILE A 52 -12.14 5.87 0.20
C ILE A 52 -13.65 5.67 0.21
N ARG A 53 -14.46 6.71 0.46
CA ARG A 53 -15.89 6.55 0.77
C ARG A 53 -16.63 5.67 -0.24
N ASP A 54 -16.46 5.96 -1.53
CA ASP A 54 -17.15 5.23 -2.58
C ASP A 54 -16.51 3.86 -2.83
N ILE A 55 -15.20 3.74 -2.65
CA ILE A 55 -14.48 2.46 -2.82
C ILE A 55 -14.86 1.49 -1.71
N LEU A 56 -14.87 1.96 -0.46
CA LEU A 56 -15.18 1.17 0.72
C LEU A 56 -16.65 0.71 0.72
N GLN A 57 -17.56 1.50 0.14
CA GLN A 57 -18.96 1.11 -0.05
C GLN A 57 -19.10 -0.14 -0.91
N GLU A 58 -18.39 -0.17 -2.04
CA GLU A 58 -18.40 -1.25 -3.03
C GLU A 58 -17.43 -2.40 -2.69
N CYS A 59 -16.53 -2.19 -1.73
CA CYS A 59 -15.52 -3.18 -1.34
C CYS A 59 -16.15 -4.38 -0.65
N GLU A 60 -15.72 -5.57 -1.08
CA GLU A 60 -16.21 -6.83 -0.53
C GLU A 60 -15.77 -7.01 0.92
N THR A 61 -16.66 -7.60 1.72
CA THR A 61 -16.43 -7.92 3.13
C THR A 61 -15.08 -8.61 3.38
N LEU A 62 -14.73 -9.61 2.57
CA LEU A 62 -13.48 -10.36 2.72
C LEU A 62 -12.26 -9.44 2.58
N ARG A 63 -12.30 -8.50 1.63
CA ARG A 63 -11.23 -7.54 1.30
C ARG A 63 -11.04 -6.51 2.42
N VAL A 64 -12.13 -6.07 3.05
CA VAL A 64 -12.08 -5.19 4.24
C VAL A 64 -11.38 -5.88 5.42
N ASN A 65 -11.72 -7.13 5.71
CA ASN A 65 -11.10 -7.88 6.81
C ASN A 65 -9.64 -8.21 6.52
N HIS A 66 -9.34 -8.60 5.28
CA HIS A 66 -7.98 -8.78 4.78
C HIS A 66 -7.14 -7.51 5.00
N THR A 67 -7.63 -6.35 4.54
CA THR A 67 -6.97 -5.06 4.70
C THR A 67 -6.66 -4.72 6.17
N LEU A 68 -7.63 -4.94 7.06
CA LEU A 68 -7.45 -4.72 8.50
C LEU A 68 -6.43 -5.70 9.12
N SER A 69 -6.47 -6.95 8.68
CA SER A 69 -5.53 -7.99 9.13
C SER A 69 -4.10 -7.66 8.70
N VAL A 70 -3.89 -7.28 7.44
CA VAL A 70 -2.60 -6.78 6.93
C VAL A 70 -2.10 -5.60 7.77
N PHE A 71 -2.98 -4.63 8.11
CA PHE A 71 -2.61 -3.47 8.92
C PHE A 71 -1.99 -3.88 10.27
N PHE A 72 -2.64 -4.76 11.04
CA PHE A 72 -2.09 -5.18 12.34
C PHE A 72 -0.89 -6.13 12.21
N ILE A 73 -0.88 -7.04 11.24
CA ILE A 73 0.27 -7.92 11.00
C ILE A 73 1.52 -7.09 10.66
N GLY A 74 1.39 -6.05 9.82
CA GLY A 74 2.52 -5.19 9.50
C GLY A 74 3.06 -4.39 10.68
N LEU A 75 2.20 -3.97 11.62
CA LEU A 75 2.63 -3.34 12.87
C LEU A 75 3.41 -4.31 13.75
N LEU A 76 2.96 -5.57 13.84
CA LEU A 76 3.66 -6.63 14.56
C LEU A 76 5.04 -6.93 13.93
N ILE A 77 5.13 -7.00 12.60
CA ILE A 77 6.40 -7.15 11.86
C ILE A 77 7.32 -5.95 12.11
N LYS A 78 6.82 -4.72 12.03
CA LYS A 78 7.61 -3.52 12.32
C LYS A 78 8.18 -3.60 13.73
N ASN A 79 7.35 -3.95 14.71
CA ASN A 79 7.81 -4.05 16.10
C ASN A 79 8.87 -5.14 16.27
N SER A 80 8.69 -6.28 15.60
CA SER A 80 9.64 -7.40 15.64
C SER A 80 10.95 -7.14 14.88
N SER A 81 10.98 -6.13 14.01
CA SER A 81 12.20 -5.69 13.34
C SER A 81 13.16 -4.91 14.25
N PHE A 82 12.67 -4.28 15.32
CA PHE A 82 13.42 -3.36 16.21
C PHE A 82 14.10 -2.18 15.48
N HIS A 83 13.67 -1.83 14.28
CA HIS A 83 14.16 -0.65 13.56
C HIS A 83 13.25 0.55 13.79
N ASP A 84 13.86 1.73 13.92
CA ASP A 84 13.13 2.99 13.78
C ASP A 84 12.94 3.29 12.28
N LEU A 85 11.69 3.16 11.83
CA LEU A 85 11.31 3.31 10.42
C LEU A 85 10.67 4.67 10.13
N LYS A 86 10.94 5.68 10.95
CA LYS A 86 10.61 7.06 10.64
C LYS A 86 11.37 7.55 9.41
N ILE A 87 10.71 8.36 8.60
CA ILE A 87 11.37 9.14 7.55
C ILE A 87 11.57 10.56 8.09
N ILE A 88 12.79 11.08 7.98
CA ILE A 88 13.14 12.41 8.48
C ILE A 88 13.31 13.36 7.29
N ASP A 89 12.54 14.43 7.28
CA ASP A 89 12.78 15.56 6.39
C ASP A 89 13.48 16.67 7.17
N ASN A 90 14.83 16.61 7.20
CA ASN A 90 15.65 17.60 7.89
C ASN A 90 15.49 19.02 7.32
N ASP A 91 15.12 19.16 6.04
CA ASP A 91 14.98 20.47 5.39
C ASP A 91 13.72 21.21 5.86
N GLN A 92 12.71 20.48 6.37
CA GLN A 92 11.43 21.03 6.83
C GLN A 92 11.15 20.75 8.32
N ASN A 93 12.10 20.13 9.03
CA ASN A 93 11.91 19.63 10.40
C ASN A 93 10.67 18.72 10.53
N GLU A 94 10.37 17.94 9.50
CA GLU A 94 9.24 17.02 9.51
C GLU A 94 9.68 15.58 9.78
N ILE A 95 8.84 14.86 10.54
CA ILE A 95 9.04 13.46 10.85
C ILE A 95 7.78 12.72 10.41
N PHE A 96 7.95 11.79 9.47
CA PHE A 96 6.88 10.88 9.08
C PHE A 96 7.00 9.58 9.87
N GLU A 97 6.11 9.44 10.85
CA GLU A 97 6.02 8.24 11.67
C GLU A 97 5.62 7.02 10.84
N PHE A 98 6.17 5.85 11.17
CA PHE A 98 5.82 4.60 10.49
C PHE A 98 4.31 4.35 10.50
N SER A 99 3.63 4.66 11.60
CA SER A 99 2.19 4.48 11.75
C SER A 99 1.39 5.24 10.70
N TYR A 100 1.80 6.47 10.36
CA TYR A 100 1.22 7.27 9.29
C TYR A 100 1.49 6.69 7.90
N LEU A 101 2.75 6.33 7.64
CA LEU A 101 3.16 5.73 6.36
C LEU A 101 2.42 4.41 6.11
N TRP A 102 2.37 3.57 7.14
CA TRP A 102 1.77 2.26 7.11
C TRP A 102 0.25 2.33 6.95
N PHE A 103 -0.41 3.25 7.66
CA PHE A 103 -1.83 3.54 7.47
C PHE A 103 -2.20 3.77 6.00
N LEU A 104 -1.44 4.63 5.30
CA LEU A 104 -1.70 4.95 3.90
C LEU A 104 -1.46 3.75 2.96
N VAL A 105 -0.44 2.94 3.25
CA VAL A 105 -0.09 1.79 2.41
C VAL A 105 -1.05 0.63 2.65
N SER A 106 -1.18 0.17 3.89
CA SER A 106 -1.94 -1.03 4.21
C SER A 106 -3.42 -0.85 3.95
N LEU A 107 -4.00 0.33 4.22
CA LEU A 107 -5.43 0.52 4.03
C LEU A 107 -5.82 0.87 2.59
N PHE A 108 -4.84 1.07 1.69
CA PHE A 108 -5.09 1.40 0.29
C PHE A 108 -4.57 0.36 -0.71
N HIS A 109 -3.68 -0.55 -0.31
CA HIS A 109 -3.03 -1.48 -1.24
C HIS A 109 -4.01 -2.36 -2.04
N ASP A 110 -5.16 -2.70 -1.45
CA ASP A 110 -6.18 -3.56 -2.06
C ASP A 110 -7.38 -2.77 -2.64
N MET A 111 -7.36 -1.42 -2.55
CA MET A 111 -8.52 -0.57 -2.88
C MET A 111 -8.78 -0.45 -4.39
N GLY A 112 -7.79 -0.74 -5.24
CA GLY A 112 -8.00 -0.78 -6.69
C GLY A 112 -8.80 -2.01 -7.16
N TYR A 113 -9.16 -2.94 -6.27
CA TYR A 113 -9.89 -4.18 -6.60
C TYR A 113 -11.24 -3.91 -7.28
N ILE A 114 -11.85 -2.77 -6.96
CA ILE A 114 -13.08 -2.31 -7.60
C ILE A 114 -12.96 -2.21 -9.14
N GLN A 115 -11.76 -1.88 -9.65
CA GLN A 115 -11.48 -1.79 -11.08
C GLN A 115 -11.35 -3.16 -11.76
N GLU A 116 -10.94 -4.19 -11.02
CA GLU A 116 -10.89 -5.57 -11.55
C GLU A 116 -12.29 -6.17 -11.61
N LYS A 117 -13.09 -5.91 -10.58
CA LYS A 117 -14.47 -6.38 -10.49
C LYS A 117 -15.37 -5.68 -11.51
N ASP A 118 -15.19 -4.37 -11.66
CA ASP A 118 -15.90 -3.56 -12.65
C ASP A 118 -14.94 -2.64 -13.39
N TRP A 119 -14.58 -3.05 -14.60
CA TRP A 119 -13.68 -2.28 -15.46
C TRP A 119 -14.23 -0.89 -15.81
N THR A 120 -15.55 -0.66 -15.67
CA THR A 120 -16.20 0.62 -15.96
C THR A 120 -16.02 1.63 -14.85
N TYR A 121 -15.60 1.22 -13.64
CA TYR A 121 -15.36 2.13 -12.51
C TYR A 121 -14.36 3.25 -12.85
N LYS A 122 -13.42 3.00 -13.76
CA LYS A 122 -12.51 4.04 -14.30
C LYS A 122 -13.24 5.27 -14.85
N PHE A 123 -14.48 5.12 -15.34
CA PHE A 123 -15.30 6.24 -15.79
C PHE A 123 -15.82 7.09 -14.62
N ASP A 124 -16.19 6.46 -13.50
CA ASP A 124 -16.56 7.16 -12.27
C ASP A 124 -15.36 7.90 -11.68
N TYR A 125 -14.18 7.26 -11.67
CA TYR A 125 -12.95 7.93 -11.25
C TYR A 125 -12.63 9.13 -12.17
N ARG A 126 -12.77 8.99 -13.49
CA ARG A 126 -12.63 10.11 -14.44
C ARG A 126 -13.59 11.25 -14.15
N LYS A 127 -14.84 10.95 -13.77
CA LYS A 127 -15.83 11.98 -13.41
C LYS A 127 -15.36 12.75 -12.17
N LYS A 128 -14.90 12.07 -11.12
CA LYS A 128 -14.32 12.71 -9.93
C LYS A 128 -13.14 13.62 -10.27
N SER A 129 -12.27 13.19 -11.18
CA SER A 129 -11.15 14.02 -11.66
C SER A 129 -11.63 15.27 -12.39
N LYS A 130 -12.68 15.19 -13.20
CA LYS A 130 -13.30 16.36 -13.84
C LYS A 130 -13.94 17.32 -12.82
N ASP A 131 -14.57 16.79 -11.79
CA ASP A 131 -15.15 17.60 -10.71
C ASP A 131 -14.05 18.33 -9.93
N PHE A 132 -12.94 17.64 -9.61
CA PHE A 132 -11.74 18.27 -9.05
C PHE A 132 -11.21 19.40 -9.94
N GLU A 133 -11.05 19.16 -11.25
CA GLU A 133 -10.60 20.19 -12.19
C GLU A 133 -11.51 21.42 -12.21
N LYS A 134 -12.83 21.21 -12.14
CA LYS A 134 -13.83 22.29 -12.06
C LYS A 134 -13.64 23.12 -10.80
N ILE A 135 -13.52 22.47 -9.63
CA ILE A 135 -13.28 23.16 -8.34
C ILE A 135 -12.00 23.98 -8.40
N MET A 136 -10.91 23.43 -8.95
CA MET A 136 -9.64 24.14 -9.06
C MET A 136 -9.75 25.38 -9.97
N LYS A 137 -10.44 25.26 -11.11
CA LYS A 137 -10.70 26.38 -12.04
C LYS A 137 -11.53 27.48 -11.38
N GLU A 138 -12.64 27.13 -10.73
CA GLU A 138 -13.49 28.07 -10.00
C GLU A 138 -12.73 28.81 -8.90
N ASN A 139 -11.82 28.10 -8.23
CA ASN A 139 -11.00 28.67 -7.17
C ASN A 139 -9.76 29.42 -7.66
N LYS A 140 -9.51 29.47 -8.98
CA LYS A 140 -8.31 30.06 -9.62
C LYS A 140 -7.00 29.44 -9.10
N ILE A 141 -7.03 28.15 -8.77
CA ILE A 141 -5.86 27.40 -8.31
C ILE A 141 -5.23 26.74 -9.52
N TYR A 142 -4.01 27.17 -9.83
CA TYR A 142 -3.24 26.62 -10.93
C TYR A 142 -2.24 25.62 -10.39
N TYR A 143 -2.24 24.43 -10.97
CA TYR A 143 -1.24 23.42 -10.75
C TYR A 143 -0.55 23.11 -12.07
N ASN A 144 0.67 22.62 -11.98
CA ASN A 144 1.52 22.50 -13.15
C ASN A 144 1.05 21.34 -14.05
N HIS A 145 0.37 21.71 -15.14
CA HIS A 145 -0.07 20.79 -16.19
C HIS A 145 1.08 20.28 -17.10
N SER A 146 2.35 20.61 -16.85
CA SER A 146 3.45 20.22 -17.76
C SER A 146 3.66 18.70 -17.88
N PHE A 147 3.21 17.91 -16.90
CA PHE A 147 3.18 16.44 -17.01
C PHE A 147 2.15 15.94 -18.05
N TYR A 148 1.09 16.71 -18.34
CA TYR A 148 -0.07 16.29 -19.13
C TYR A 148 0.12 16.53 -20.64
N LYS A 149 0.93 17.52 -21.02
CA LYS A 149 1.13 17.88 -22.45
C LYS A 149 2.14 17.00 -23.19
N ARG A 150 2.93 16.18 -22.46
CA ARG A 150 4.09 15.47 -23.03
C ARG A 150 4.06 13.96 -22.86
N MET A 151 3.06 13.38 -22.19
CA MET A 151 3.00 11.94 -21.95
C MET A 151 1.88 11.29 -22.78
N PRO A 152 2.20 10.59 -23.87
CA PRO A 152 1.24 9.78 -24.62
C PRO A 152 1.03 8.42 -23.93
N PHE A 153 0.65 8.41 -22.64
CA PHE A 153 0.26 7.16 -21.98
C PHE A 153 -1.25 7.15 -21.82
N THR A 154 -1.90 6.48 -22.76
CA THR A 154 -3.34 6.19 -22.80
C THR A 154 -3.87 5.69 -21.45
N ALA A 155 -3.09 4.92 -20.70
CA ALA A 155 -3.47 4.35 -19.41
C ALA A 155 -3.78 5.38 -18.32
N TYR A 156 -2.98 6.45 -18.15
CA TYR A 156 -3.27 7.48 -17.13
C TYR A 156 -4.60 8.18 -17.43
N TYR A 157 -4.82 8.55 -18.69
CA TYR A 157 -6.08 9.13 -19.14
C TYR A 157 -7.24 8.13 -18.99
N ASP A 158 -7.02 6.86 -19.33
CA ASP A 158 -8.00 5.79 -19.22
C ASP A 158 -8.39 5.54 -17.75
N LEU A 159 -7.46 5.65 -16.82
CA LEU A 159 -7.71 5.51 -15.38
C LEU A 159 -8.18 6.82 -14.72
N GLY A 160 -8.28 7.91 -15.47
CA GLY A 160 -8.71 9.22 -14.97
C GLY A 160 -7.74 9.88 -14.00
N ILE A 161 -6.46 9.52 -14.06
CA ILE A 161 -5.44 10.03 -13.15
C ILE A 161 -5.09 11.47 -13.53
N THR A 162 -5.08 12.35 -12.53
CA THR A 162 -4.67 13.75 -12.69
C THR A 162 -3.16 13.83 -12.43
N PHE A 163 -2.70 13.48 -11.23
CA PHE A 163 -1.29 13.53 -10.85
C PHE A 163 -0.61 12.17 -11.04
N PRO A 164 0.30 12.02 -12.02
CA PRO A 164 1.00 10.76 -12.24
C PRO A 164 2.07 10.51 -11.16
N VAL A 165 2.14 9.28 -10.65
CA VAL A 165 3.20 8.85 -9.73
C VAL A 165 4.57 8.99 -10.42
N PRO A 166 5.49 9.79 -9.87
CA PRO A 166 6.80 9.98 -10.47
C PRO A 166 7.74 8.81 -10.14
N SER A 167 8.53 8.35 -11.12
CA SER A 167 9.59 7.35 -10.89
C SER A 167 10.85 7.91 -10.21
N ARG A 168 10.94 9.24 -10.12
CA ARG A 168 11.96 9.94 -9.33
C ARG A 168 11.23 10.87 -8.37
N TYR A 169 11.47 10.71 -7.08
CA TYR A 169 10.83 11.55 -6.08
C TYR A 169 11.36 12.98 -6.20
N VAL A 170 10.45 13.94 -6.06
CA VAL A 170 10.75 15.35 -6.24
C VAL A 170 10.12 16.16 -5.12
N ARG A 171 10.91 17.10 -4.59
CA ARG A 171 10.42 18.16 -3.70
C ARG A 171 9.97 19.34 -4.56
N TYR A 172 8.86 19.96 -4.17
CA TYR A 172 8.35 21.17 -4.77
C TYR A 172 8.78 22.35 -3.91
N HIS A 173 9.36 23.38 -4.53
CA HIS A 173 9.64 24.67 -3.86
C HIS A 173 8.63 25.73 -4.31
N THR A 174 8.15 25.58 -5.54
CA THR A 174 7.03 26.30 -6.13
C THR A 174 6.30 25.35 -7.10
N PRO A 175 5.14 25.72 -7.67
CA PRO A 175 4.47 24.90 -8.67
C PRO A 175 5.35 24.52 -9.89
N THR A 176 6.38 25.33 -10.18
CA THR A 176 7.26 25.18 -11.35
C THR A 176 8.68 24.75 -11.00
N VAL A 177 9.16 25.00 -9.77
CA VAL A 177 10.53 24.67 -9.33
C VAL A 177 10.51 23.41 -8.49
N ARG A 178 11.28 22.41 -8.91
CA ARG A 178 11.38 21.10 -8.25
C ARG A 178 12.82 20.63 -8.20
N THR A 179 13.16 19.93 -7.13
CA THR A 179 14.47 19.28 -6.98
C THR A 179 14.29 17.79 -6.73
N LYS A 180 15.27 16.99 -7.13
CA LYS A 180 15.30 15.56 -6.78
C LYS A 180 15.27 15.44 -5.24
N TYR A 181 14.47 14.51 -4.74
CA TYR A 181 14.41 14.15 -3.34
C TYR A 181 14.80 12.69 -3.17
N GLU A 182 15.63 12.41 -2.16
CA GLU A 182 15.89 11.06 -1.68
C GLU A 182 15.22 10.94 -0.32
N ILE A 183 14.66 9.78 0.01
CA ILE A 183 13.85 9.56 1.22
C ILE A 183 14.76 8.92 2.27
N PRO A 184 15.23 9.66 3.28
CA PRO A 184 16.12 9.11 4.28
C PRO A 184 15.29 8.55 5.45
N TYR A 185 15.50 7.27 5.73
CA TYR A 185 15.02 6.63 6.94
C TYR A 185 15.96 6.90 8.11
N TYR A 186 15.40 6.94 9.32
CA TYR A 186 16.17 7.07 10.56
C TYR A 186 17.21 5.95 10.73
N ASN A 187 16.87 4.73 10.29
CA ASN A 187 17.79 3.58 10.33
C ASN A 187 18.97 3.63 9.34
N GLY A 188 19.10 4.71 8.54
CA GLY A 188 20.17 4.90 7.55
C GLY A 188 19.84 4.41 6.14
N THR A 189 18.72 3.72 5.91
CA THR A 189 18.26 3.38 4.56
C THR A 189 17.87 4.66 3.79
N THR A 190 18.20 4.75 2.51
CA THR A 190 17.81 5.90 1.67
C THR A 190 17.18 5.44 0.36
N ILE A 191 15.94 5.83 0.11
CA ILE A 191 15.23 5.51 -1.14
C ILE A 191 15.46 6.62 -2.16
N LYS A 192 16.12 6.28 -3.27
CA LYS A 192 16.59 7.28 -4.25
C LYS A 192 15.69 7.44 -5.48
N LYS A 193 14.89 6.42 -5.77
CA LYS A 193 14.01 6.30 -6.95
C LYS A 193 13.02 5.15 -6.72
N SER A 194 12.01 5.08 -7.58
CA SER A 194 11.08 3.95 -7.62
C SER A 194 11.78 2.61 -7.89
N MET A 195 11.18 1.52 -7.40
CA MET A 195 11.67 0.16 -7.67
C MET A 195 11.74 -0.12 -9.17
N TYR A 196 10.66 0.22 -9.89
CA TYR A 196 10.55 0.04 -11.33
C TYR A 196 10.43 1.37 -12.06
N THR A 197 10.88 1.41 -13.32
CA THR A 197 10.68 2.61 -14.15
C THR A 197 9.21 2.75 -14.54
N SER A 198 8.77 3.99 -14.81
CA SER A 198 7.41 4.23 -15.31
C SER A 198 7.10 3.41 -16.56
N GLY A 199 8.06 3.22 -17.46
CA GLY A 199 7.90 2.36 -18.64
C GLY A 199 7.59 0.90 -18.29
N THR A 200 8.31 0.32 -17.32
CA THR A 200 8.04 -1.06 -16.88
C THR A 200 6.67 -1.18 -16.20
N ILE A 201 6.27 -0.21 -15.38
CA ILE A 201 4.94 -0.19 -14.74
C ILE A 201 3.83 -0.17 -15.80
N PHE A 202 3.93 0.70 -16.83
CA PHE A 202 2.91 0.78 -17.88
C PHE A 202 2.88 -0.44 -18.78
N ASN A 203 4.05 -0.96 -19.14
CA ASN A 203 4.13 -2.19 -19.91
C ASN A 203 3.48 -3.35 -19.15
N TYR A 204 3.58 -3.37 -17.82
CA TYR A 204 2.99 -4.43 -17.01
C TYR A 204 1.47 -4.28 -16.92
N LEU A 205 0.97 -3.05 -16.75
CA LEU A 205 -0.46 -2.77 -16.84
C LEU A 205 -1.08 -3.19 -18.18
N GLU A 206 -0.40 -2.86 -19.30
CA GLU A 206 -0.86 -3.28 -20.62
C GLU A 206 -0.74 -4.80 -20.80
N TYR A 207 0.31 -5.43 -20.28
CA TYR A 207 0.41 -6.89 -20.23
C TYR A 207 -0.77 -7.51 -19.49
N CYS A 208 -1.11 -7.06 -18.28
CA CYS A 208 -2.27 -7.55 -17.52
C CYS A 208 -3.57 -7.40 -18.30
N LYS A 209 -3.78 -6.23 -18.91
CA LYS A 209 -4.98 -5.94 -19.69
C LYS A 209 -5.08 -6.79 -20.96
N MET A 210 -3.97 -7.03 -21.65
CA MET A 210 -3.97 -7.75 -22.93
C MET A 210 -3.83 -9.27 -22.77
N ASN A 211 -3.36 -9.74 -21.61
CA ASN A 211 -3.24 -11.17 -21.34
C ASN A 211 -4.64 -11.79 -21.19
N PRO A 212 -5.00 -12.81 -22.00
CA PRO A 212 -6.35 -13.40 -21.97
C PRO A 212 -6.75 -14.04 -20.64
N LYS A 213 -5.78 -14.42 -19.80
CA LYS A 213 -6.04 -15.01 -18.47
C LYS A 213 -6.28 -13.95 -17.39
N ILE A 214 -5.75 -12.74 -17.58
CA ILE A 214 -5.89 -11.62 -16.62
C ILE A 214 -7.00 -10.70 -17.13
N ASN A 215 -6.83 -10.09 -18.30
CA ASN A 215 -7.84 -9.32 -19.02
C ASN A 215 -8.44 -8.14 -18.23
N HIS A 216 -7.66 -7.57 -17.31
CA HIS A 216 -7.99 -6.35 -16.57
C HIS A 216 -6.70 -5.63 -16.17
N TYR A 217 -6.81 -4.37 -15.75
CA TYR A 217 -5.69 -3.70 -15.07
C TYR A 217 -5.49 -4.32 -13.69
N ASP A 218 -4.25 -4.47 -13.26
CA ASP A 218 -3.93 -4.97 -11.93
C ASP A 218 -4.43 -3.99 -10.84
N HIS A 219 -5.20 -4.50 -9.88
CA HIS A 219 -5.80 -3.70 -8.81
C HIS A 219 -4.79 -2.97 -7.97
N GLY A 220 -3.68 -3.60 -7.62
CA GLY A 220 -2.71 -2.99 -6.73
C GLY A 220 -1.95 -1.88 -7.45
N ILE A 221 -1.62 -2.06 -8.73
CA ILE A 221 -1.02 -0.98 -9.52
C ILE A 221 -2.00 0.20 -9.65
N VAL A 222 -3.27 -0.07 -10.00
CA VAL A 222 -4.31 0.98 -10.05
C VAL A 222 -4.48 1.66 -8.67
N GLY A 223 -4.48 0.87 -7.59
CA GLY A 223 -4.60 1.34 -6.22
C GLY A 223 -3.46 2.27 -5.82
N GLY A 224 -2.21 1.93 -6.13
CA GLY A 224 -1.06 2.80 -5.88
C GLY A 224 -1.10 4.09 -6.71
N LEU A 225 -1.50 4.00 -7.99
CA LEU A 225 -1.67 5.19 -8.83
C LEU A 225 -2.76 6.12 -8.28
N TRP A 226 -3.92 5.57 -7.89
CA TRP A 226 -5.00 6.33 -7.28
C TRP A 226 -4.65 6.86 -5.89
N LEU A 227 -3.85 6.15 -5.09
CA LEU A 227 -3.40 6.64 -3.79
C LEU A 227 -2.69 7.99 -3.94
N TYR A 228 -1.65 8.05 -4.78
CA TYR A 228 -0.90 9.28 -5.00
C TYR A 228 -1.76 10.38 -5.59
N ASP A 229 -2.49 10.07 -6.66
CA ASP A 229 -3.36 11.04 -7.33
C ASP A 229 -4.38 11.65 -6.34
N SER A 230 -5.00 10.78 -5.56
CA SER A 230 -6.03 11.20 -4.62
C SER A 230 -5.44 11.96 -3.44
N LEU A 231 -4.30 11.56 -2.87
CA LEU A 231 -3.64 12.32 -1.78
C LEU A 231 -3.19 13.71 -2.23
N VAL A 232 -2.66 13.85 -3.45
CA VAL A 232 -2.30 15.16 -4.01
C VAL A 232 -3.57 15.99 -4.25
N LYS A 233 -4.67 15.40 -4.74
CA LYS A 233 -5.96 16.10 -4.82
C LYS A 233 -6.44 16.57 -3.43
N ASN A 234 -6.20 15.80 -2.36
CA ASN A 234 -6.60 16.16 -1.00
C ASN A 234 -5.94 17.47 -0.60
N TYR A 235 -4.64 17.53 -0.86
CA TYR A 235 -3.81 18.69 -0.59
C TYR A 235 -4.38 19.94 -1.25
N TYR A 236 -4.63 19.88 -2.56
CA TYR A 236 -5.15 21.00 -3.33
C TYR A 236 -6.58 21.38 -2.92
N LEU A 237 -7.44 20.41 -2.64
CA LEU A 237 -8.79 20.65 -2.12
C LEU A 237 -8.75 21.33 -0.74
N SER A 238 -7.88 20.88 0.16
CA SER A 238 -7.67 21.50 1.47
C SER A 238 -7.12 22.92 1.35
N PHE A 239 -6.11 23.14 0.50
CA PHE A 239 -5.58 24.47 0.22
C PHE A 239 -6.66 25.41 -0.34
N SER A 240 -7.56 24.90 -1.19
CA SER A 240 -8.65 25.71 -1.76
C SER A 240 -9.61 26.29 -0.72
N ARG A 241 -9.69 25.68 0.47
CA ARG A 241 -10.50 26.13 1.61
C ARG A 241 -9.82 27.25 2.41
N ASN A 242 -8.50 27.42 2.28
CA ASN A 242 -7.74 28.48 2.96
C ASN A 242 -6.65 29.07 2.03
N LYS A 243 -7.09 29.88 1.06
CA LYS A 243 -6.21 30.42 0.00
C LYS A 243 -5.19 31.45 0.49
N SER A 244 -5.37 31.97 1.71
CA SER A 244 -4.43 32.88 2.37
C SER A 244 -3.26 32.14 3.04
N ALA A 245 -3.35 30.83 3.19
CA ALA A 245 -2.29 30.04 3.79
C ALA A 245 -1.07 29.94 2.86
N ASP A 246 0.09 29.62 3.44
CA ASP A 246 1.25 29.23 2.65
C ASP A 246 0.95 27.89 1.96
N PHE A 247 1.15 27.84 0.64
CA PHE A 247 0.95 26.61 -0.13
C PHE A 247 1.93 25.53 0.28
N ASN A 248 3.10 25.88 0.82
CA ASN A 248 4.12 24.90 1.20
C ASN A 248 3.84 24.24 2.54
N ASP A 249 3.14 24.92 3.44
CA ASP A 249 2.92 24.51 4.82
C ASP A 249 1.65 25.20 5.40
N PHE A 250 0.63 24.41 5.71
CA PHE A 250 -0.60 24.94 6.29
C PHE A 250 -1.38 23.90 7.10
N TYR A 251 -2.37 24.40 7.85
CA TYR A 251 -3.28 23.60 8.66
C TYR A 251 -4.73 23.80 8.26
N ILE A 252 -5.50 22.71 8.25
CA ILE A 252 -6.96 22.72 8.13
C ILE A 252 -7.51 21.76 9.19
N ASN A 253 -8.36 22.25 10.10
CA ASN A 253 -8.94 21.44 11.18
C ASN A 253 -7.87 20.65 11.96
N ASP A 254 -6.80 21.32 12.37
CA ASP A 254 -5.64 20.77 13.08
C ASP A 254 -4.82 19.70 12.31
N LEU A 255 -5.19 19.41 11.06
CA LEU A 255 -4.42 18.55 10.18
C LEU A 255 -3.38 19.35 9.41
N HIS A 256 -2.13 18.88 9.48
CA HIS A 256 -0.99 19.47 8.79
C HIS A 256 -0.90 19.00 7.33
N PHE A 257 -0.73 19.97 6.44
CA PHE A 257 -0.51 19.78 5.01
C PHE A 257 0.80 20.47 4.63
N SER A 258 1.74 19.69 4.09
CA SER A 258 3.00 20.21 3.60
C SER A 258 3.41 19.58 2.28
N THR A 259 4.08 20.35 1.42
CA THR A 259 4.59 19.86 0.12
C THR A 259 5.68 18.79 0.27
N SER A 260 6.31 18.69 1.45
CA SER A 260 7.18 17.57 1.86
C SER A 260 6.49 16.20 1.72
N GLN A 261 5.16 16.16 1.84
CA GLN A 261 4.37 14.94 1.78
C GLN A 261 4.34 14.35 0.36
N PHE A 262 4.50 15.16 -0.69
CA PHE A 262 4.39 14.69 -2.08
C PHE A 262 5.40 13.59 -2.46
N PRO A 263 6.71 13.75 -2.22
CA PRO A 263 7.65 12.66 -2.45
C PRO A 263 7.37 11.43 -1.58
N ILE A 264 6.84 11.61 -0.36
CA ILE A 264 6.44 10.51 0.52
C ILE A 264 5.26 9.75 -0.09
N PHE A 265 4.21 10.44 -0.52
CA PHE A 265 3.05 9.84 -1.20
C PHE A 265 3.47 9.06 -2.46
N ALA A 266 4.41 9.61 -3.23
CA ALA A 266 4.93 8.95 -4.42
C ALA A 266 5.65 7.63 -4.08
N TYR A 267 6.40 7.61 -2.98
CA TYR A 267 7.07 6.40 -2.50
C TYR A 267 6.12 5.35 -1.95
N LEU A 268 5.10 5.76 -1.19
CA LEU A 268 4.09 4.83 -0.68
C LEU A 268 3.29 4.20 -1.84
N ALA A 269 2.95 5.01 -2.86
CA ALA A 269 2.36 4.50 -4.10
C ALA A 269 3.29 3.53 -4.84
N ASP A 270 4.59 3.84 -4.93
CA ASP A 270 5.59 2.94 -5.52
C ASP A 270 5.68 1.60 -4.77
N CYS A 271 5.58 1.60 -3.43
CA CYS A 271 5.54 0.37 -2.65
C CYS A 271 4.31 -0.50 -3.00
N ILE A 272 3.13 0.09 -3.09
CA ILE A 272 1.91 -0.65 -3.48
C ILE A 272 2.04 -1.19 -4.91
N ILE A 273 2.48 -0.34 -5.86
CA ILE A 273 2.65 -0.74 -7.27
C ILE A 273 3.64 -1.90 -7.36
N SER A 274 4.78 -1.79 -6.68
CA SER A 274 5.86 -2.77 -6.76
C SER A 274 5.49 -4.10 -6.15
N HIS A 275 4.68 -4.11 -5.08
CA HIS A 275 4.13 -5.33 -4.45
C HIS A 275 3.29 -6.16 -5.43
N ASN A 276 2.68 -5.53 -6.43
CA ASN A 276 1.79 -6.17 -7.39
C ASN A 276 2.42 -6.43 -8.76
N MET A 277 3.74 -6.26 -8.88
CA MET A 277 4.49 -6.60 -10.09
C MET A 277 5.26 -7.90 -9.89
N TRP A 278 4.78 -8.98 -10.50
CA TRP A 278 5.29 -10.34 -10.28
C TRP A 278 6.54 -10.62 -11.11
N PHE A 279 7.45 -11.43 -10.57
CA PHE A 279 8.62 -11.93 -11.30
C PHE A 279 8.24 -13.09 -12.20
N ALA A 280 8.81 -13.13 -13.39
CA ALA A 280 8.73 -14.30 -14.26
C ALA A 280 9.73 -15.36 -13.79
N THR A 281 9.24 -16.54 -13.40
CA THR A 281 10.06 -17.66 -12.92
C THR A 281 10.12 -18.84 -13.88
N ASP A 282 9.22 -18.91 -14.86
CA ASP A 282 9.17 -19.93 -15.90
C ASP A 282 9.46 -19.36 -17.29
N ASP A 283 10.02 -20.19 -18.18
CA ASP A 283 10.48 -19.81 -19.52
C ASP A 283 9.36 -19.17 -20.37
N TYR A 284 8.12 -19.66 -20.23
CA TYR A 284 6.98 -19.12 -20.98
C TYR A 284 6.67 -17.70 -20.53
N THR A 285 6.56 -17.45 -19.23
CA THR A 285 6.31 -16.11 -18.69
C THR A 285 7.48 -15.15 -19.01
N ILE A 286 8.73 -15.64 -18.97
CA ILE A 286 9.91 -14.85 -19.35
C ILE A 286 9.80 -14.40 -20.81
N GLU A 287 9.49 -15.31 -21.75
CA GLU A 287 9.34 -14.97 -23.17
C GLU A 287 8.22 -13.94 -23.40
N GLN A 288 7.09 -14.06 -22.67
CA GLN A 288 6.03 -13.07 -22.73
C GLN A 288 6.53 -11.72 -22.18
N TYR A 289 7.19 -11.70 -21.03
CA TYR A 289 7.68 -10.47 -20.43
C TYR A 289 8.67 -9.74 -21.33
N GLU A 290 9.54 -10.46 -22.02
CA GLU A 290 10.44 -9.87 -23.01
C GLU A 290 9.70 -9.17 -24.16
N LYS A 291 8.63 -9.79 -24.69
CA LYS A 291 7.79 -9.19 -25.75
C LYS A 291 7.10 -7.91 -25.30
N TYR A 292 6.74 -7.80 -24.02
CA TYR A 292 6.12 -6.61 -23.45
C TYR A 292 7.15 -5.62 -22.88
N GLY A 293 8.45 -5.85 -23.02
CA GLY A 293 9.48 -4.94 -22.50
C GLY A 293 9.57 -4.93 -20.97
N LEU A 294 9.26 -6.05 -20.33
CA LEU A 294 9.26 -6.28 -18.88
C LEU A 294 10.55 -6.89 -18.35
N LYS A 295 11.67 -6.62 -19.02
CA LYS A 295 12.99 -7.18 -18.68
C LYS A 295 13.46 -6.93 -17.23
N GLN A 296 12.95 -5.89 -16.55
CA GLN A 296 13.24 -5.66 -15.12
C GLN A 296 12.62 -6.72 -14.19
N LEU A 297 11.60 -7.45 -14.65
CA LEU A 297 10.89 -8.49 -13.91
C LEU A 297 11.34 -9.92 -14.29
N THR A 298 12.39 -10.04 -15.10
CA THR A 298 12.97 -11.34 -15.48
C THR A 298 14.39 -11.49 -14.91
N PRO A 299 14.86 -12.72 -14.67
CA PRO A 299 16.25 -12.96 -14.29
C PRO A 299 17.25 -12.44 -15.35
N PRO A 300 18.44 -11.95 -14.94
CA PRO A 300 18.91 -11.74 -13.57
C PRO A 300 18.52 -10.37 -12.98
N TYR A 301 17.68 -9.58 -13.66
CA TYR A 301 17.36 -8.21 -13.26
C TYR A 301 16.34 -8.13 -12.12
N ALA A 302 15.41 -9.08 -12.09
CA ALA A 302 14.51 -9.29 -10.96
C ALA A 302 15.34 -9.64 -9.71
N GLN A 303 15.20 -8.84 -8.66
CA GLN A 303 15.92 -9.01 -7.40
C GLN A 303 14.91 -9.05 -6.26
N PRO A 304 15.07 -9.97 -5.28
CA PRO A 304 14.17 -10.05 -4.15
C PRO A 304 14.04 -8.73 -3.40
N VAL A 305 12.85 -8.46 -2.89
CA VAL A 305 12.58 -7.34 -1.99
C VAL A 305 13.30 -7.60 -0.67
N GLN A 306 14.12 -6.65 -0.22
CA GLN A 306 14.91 -6.77 1.01
C GLN A 306 14.52 -5.68 2.01
N PHE A 307 14.42 -6.04 3.29
CA PHE A 307 14.05 -5.11 4.37
C PHE A 307 14.97 -3.88 4.42
N ASN A 308 16.29 -4.10 4.38
CA ASN A 308 17.28 -3.03 4.47
C ASN A 308 17.34 -2.13 3.21
N ARG A 309 16.70 -2.52 2.10
CA ARG A 309 16.64 -1.72 0.86
C ARG A 309 15.35 -0.91 0.74
N ASN A 310 14.21 -1.52 1.07
CA ASN A 310 12.91 -0.87 1.04
C ASN A 310 12.02 -1.44 2.16
N PRO A 311 12.06 -0.84 3.38
CA PRO A 311 11.38 -1.39 4.55
C PRO A 311 9.86 -1.46 4.41
N ILE A 312 9.22 -0.46 3.81
CA ILE A 312 7.76 -0.41 3.68
C ILE A 312 7.27 -1.44 2.66
N LEU A 313 7.92 -1.54 1.49
CA LEU A 313 7.61 -2.57 0.50
C LEU A 313 7.82 -3.97 1.08
N PHE A 314 8.90 -4.18 1.83
CA PHE A 314 9.17 -5.45 2.47
C PHE A 314 8.09 -5.84 3.49
N ILE A 315 7.72 -4.90 4.38
CA ILE A 315 6.69 -5.15 5.39
C ILE A 315 5.33 -5.38 4.72
N LEU A 316 4.99 -4.64 3.65
CA LEU A 316 3.78 -4.87 2.87
C LEU A 316 3.75 -6.29 2.30
N ALA A 317 4.82 -6.69 1.61
CA ALA A 317 4.97 -8.01 1.03
C ALA A 317 4.84 -9.13 2.07
N LEU A 318 5.53 -9.00 3.21
CA LEU A 318 5.50 -9.99 4.26
C LEU A 318 4.12 -10.04 4.96
N ALA A 319 3.54 -8.88 5.30
CA ALA A 319 2.24 -8.82 5.96
C ALA A 319 1.13 -9.41 5.10
N ASP A 320 1.06 -9.04 3.81
CA ASP A 320 0.12 -9.59 2.85
C ASP A 320 0.32 -11.10 2.65
N THR A 321 1.56 -11.57 2.66
CA THR A 321 1.89 -13.00 2.59
C THR A 321 1.38 -13.77 3.81
N LEU A 322 1.65 -13.26 5.02
CA LEU A 322 1.27 -13.90 6.29
C LEU A 322 -0.24 -13.78 6.60
N GLU A 323 -0.96 -12.90 5.91
CA GLU A 323 -2.41 -12.71 6.09
C GLU A 323 -3.20 -13.98 5.71
N PRO A 324 -3.95 -14.58 6.66
CA PRO A 324 -4.58 -15.87 6.45
C PRO A 324 -6.04 -15.80 5.97
N ILE A 325 -6.78 -14.71 6.19
CA ILE A 325 -8.22 -14.63 5.90
C ILE A 325 -8.48 -14.80 4.40
N LYS A 326 -7.77 -14.04 3.55
CA LYS A 326 -7.89 -14.15 2.10
C LYS A 326 -7.40 -15.51 1.61
N THR A 327 -6.27 -15.99 2.15
CA THR A 327 -5.64 -17.27 1.77
C THR A 327 -6.53 -18.49 2.07
N CYS A 328 -7.24 -18.46 3.20
CA CYS A 328 -8.08 -19.54 3.69
C CYS A 328 -9.57 -19.34 3.38
N SER A 329 -9.93 -18.35 2.57
CA SER A 329 -11.32 -17.96 2.27
C SER A 329 -12.17 -19.07 1.65
N ASN A 330 -11.55 -20.09 1.05
CA ASN A 330 -12.23 -21.24 0.45
C ASN A 330 -12.43 -22.43 1.40
N LEU A 331 -12.03 -22.32 2.69
CA LEU A 331 -12.16 -23.40 3.67
C LEU A 331 -13.49 -23.40 4.43
N ASP A 332 -14.43 -22.50 4.09
CA ASP A 332 -15.70 -22.31 4.81
C ASP A 332 -15.50 -22.07 6.33
N ILE A 333 -14.49 -21.25 6.67
CA ILE A 333 -14.16 -20.84 8.03
C ILE A 333 -14.39 -19.34 8.15
N SER A 334 -15.01 -18.89 9.24
CA SER A 334 -15.22 -17.45 9.45
C SER A 334 -13.87 -16.72 9.61
N PRO A 335 -13.74 -15.45 9.19
CA PRO A 335 -12.49 -14.70 9.34
C PRO A 335 -11.92 -14.70 10.76
N LEU A 336 -12.78 -14.62 11.78
CA LEU A 336 -12.36 -14.64 13.18
C LEU A 336 -11.81 -16.02 13.59
N ASP A 337 -12.45 -17.10 13.15
CA ASP A 337 -12.00 -18.46 13.44
C ASP A 337 -10.68 -18.79 12.71
N VAL A 338 -10.45 -18.22 11.53
CA VAL A 338 -9.16 -18.28 10.84
C VAL A 338 -8.06 -17.68 11.72
N LEU A 339 -8.27 -16.47 12.25
CA LEU A 339 -7.27 -15.81 13.11
C LEU A 339 -7.06 -16.56 14.45
N ASN A 340 -8.10 -17.18 15.00
CA ASN A 340 -8.01 -17.97 16.24
C ASN A 340 -7.37 -19.36 16.05
N ASN A 341 -7.32 -19.87 14.82
CA ASN A 341 -6.69 -21.15 14.50
C ASN A 341 -5.16 -21.10 14.45
N ILE A 342 -4.60 -19.89 14.40
CA ILE A 342 -3.17 -19.66 14.25
C ILE A 342 -2.65 -19.12 15.58
N GLU A 343 -1.75 -19.85 16.22
CA GLU A 343 -0.96 -19.31 17.30
C GLU A 343 0.30 -18.67 16.73
N CYS A 344 0.72 -17.53 17.28
CA CYS A 344 1.87 -16.81 16.73
C CYS A 344 2.78 -16.21 17.80
N GLU A 345 4.03 -16.00 17.40
CA GLU A 345 5.03 -15.26 18.16
C GLU A 345 5.86 -14.39 17.22
N PHE A 346 5.99 -13.10 17.56
CA PHE A 346 6.77 -12.12 16.81
C PHE A 346 8.00 -11.72 17.64
N ASN A 347 9.13 -12.33 17.33
CA ASN A 347 10.42 -12.13 17.98
C ASN A 347 11.37 -11.34 17.07
N HIS A 348 12.56 -10.98 17.58
CA HIS A 348 13.55 -10.23 16.82
C HIS A 348 13.84 -10.88 15.46
N LYS A 349 13.29 -10.27 14.40
CA LYS A 349 13.42 -10.75 13.01
C LYS A 349 12.98 -12.19 12.76
N GLN A 350 12.15 -12.73 13.65
CA GLN A 350 11.65 -14.11 13.56
C GLN A 350 10.15 -14.13 13.88
N ILE A 351 9.38 -14.81 13.04
CA ILE A 351 7.94 -14.98 13.22
C ILE A 351 7.66 -16.48 13.24
N THR A 352 7.05 -16.96 14.32
CA THR A 352 6.60 -18.35 14.44
C THR A 352 5.10 -18.39 14.31
N LEU A 353 4.57 -19.25 13.43
CA LEU A 353 3.14 -19.52 13.24
C LEU A 353 2.88 -21.01 13.44
N ALA A 354 2.00 -21.36 14.38
CA ALA A 354 1.57 -22.74 14.63
C ALA A 354 0.07 -22.88 14.33
N PHE A 355 -0.29 -23.89 13.55
CA PHE A 355 -1.63 -24.04 12.98
C PHE A 355 -2.37 -25.23 13.61
N LYS A 356 -3.55 -24.96 14.15
CA LYS A 356 -4.44 -26.01 14.71
C LYS A 356 -5.13 -26.85 13.63
N ASN A 357 -5.32 -26.27 12.45
CA ASN A 357 -5.98 -26.89 11.30
C ASN A 357 -4.95 -27.23 10.20
N ASN A 358 -4.94 -28.50 9.76
CA ASN A 358 -4.01 -29.01 8.74
C ASN A 358 -4.20 -28.38 7.36
N ASP A 359 -5.45 -28.12 6.94
CA ASP A 359 -5.73 -27.54 5.62
C ASP A 359 -5.26 -26.09 5.54
N MET A 360 -5.43 -25.34 6.63
CA MET A 360 -4.87 -23.99 6.80
C MET A 360 -3.35 -24.03 6.77
N PHE A 361 -2.72 -24.96 7.51
CA PHE A 361 -1.28 -25.14 7.52
C PHE A 361 -0.73 -25.36 6.11
N ASN A 362 -1.32 -26.29 5.35
CA ASN A 362 -0.90 -26.61 3.99
C ASN A 362 -1.01 -25.39 3.06
N LYS A 363 -2.15 -24.69 3.09
CA LYS A 363 -2.38 -23.48 2.27
C LYS A 363 -1.40 -22.35 2.58
N MET A 364 -1.16 -22.09 3.86
CA MET A 364 -0.23 -21.05 4.28
C MET A 364 1.22 -21.45 3.96
N THR A 365 1.57 -22.73 4.12
CA THR A 365 2.88 -23.28 3.71
C THR A 365 3.15 -23.00 2.23
N ASP A 366 2.21 -23.32 1.34
CA ASP A 366 2.36 -23.09 -0.11
C ASP A 366 2.49 -21.61 -0.47
N LYS A 367 1.77 -20.73 0.23
CA LYS A 367 1.84 -19.29 0.00
C LYS A 367 3.18 -18.71 0.48
N ILE A 368 3.59 -19.05 1.70
CA ILE A 368 4.82 -18.54 2.33
C ILE A 368 6.07 -19.11 1.62
N ASN A 369 6.08 -20.37 1.21
CA ASN A 369 7.20 -20.91 0.45
C ASN A 369 7.37 -20.21 -0.90
N ARG A 370 6.27 -19.90 -1.60
CA ARG A 370 6.35 -19.19 -2.90
C ARG A 370 6.89 -17.77 -2.77
N SER A 371 6.74 -17.12 -1.61
CA SER A 371 7.28 -15.76 -1.43
C SER A 371 8.80 -15.72 -1.34
N THR A 372 9.47 -16.82 -0.98
CA THR A 372 10.95 -16.92 -0.97
C THR A 372 11.60 -16.67 -2.33
N ASN A 373 10.84 -16.78 -3.42
CA ASN A 373 11.32 -16.49 -4.78
C ASN A 373 11.51 -15.00 -5.06
N TRP A 374 10.85 -14.13 -4.28
CA TRP A 374 10.80 -12.69 -4.56
C TRP A 374 10.89 -11.79 -3.32
N LEU A 375 10.87 -12.37 -2.13
CA LEU A 375 11.05 -11.71 -0.85
C LEU A 375 12.24 -12.33 -0.12
N ASP A 376 13.13 -11.51 0.40
CA ASP A 376 14.35 -11.93 1.10
C ASP A 376 14.03 -12.40 2.52
N ILE A 377 13.52 -13.63 2.62
CA ILE A 377 13.19 -14.33 3.85
C ILE A 377 13.73 -15.76 3.84
N ASN A 378 13.94 -16.32 5.02
CA ASN A 378 14.18 -17.75 5.21
C ASN A 378 12.97 -18.39 5.90
N VAL A 379 12.54 -19.55 5.40
CA VAL A 379 11.33 -20.24 5.86
C VAL A 379 11.70 -21.65 6.30
N HIS A 380 11.38 -21.97 7.55
CA HIS A 380 11.51 -23.31 8.12
C HIS A 380 10.13 -23.89 8.42
N ILE A 381 9.86 -25.08 7.91
CA ILE A 381 8.57 -25.75 8.05
C ILE A 381 8.73 -27.02 8.86
N ASN A 382 7.95 -27.13 9.94
CA ASN A 382 7.88 -28.29 10.79
C ASN A 382 6.50 -28.95 10.67
N ASN A 383 6.41 -29.92 9.75
CA ASN A 383 5.19 -30.68 9.46
C ASN A 383 4.68 -31.51 10.65
N LYS A 384 5.51 -31.83 11.65
CA LYS A 384 5.08 -32.61 12.82
C LYS A 384 4.21 -31.80 13.78
N ASN A 385 4.49 -30.49 13.86
CA ASN A 385 3.83 -29.58 14.78
C ASN A 385 2.96 -28.54 14.06
N ASN A 386 2.77 -28.69 12.73
CA ASN A 386 2.14 -27.69 11.87
C ASN A 386 2.67 -26.28 12.11
N GLU A 387 4.00 -26.14 12.13
CA GLU A 387 4.66 -24.89 12.48
C GLU A 387 5.46 -24.34 11.29
N ILE A 388 5.38 -23.04 11.08
CA ILE A 388 6.14 -22.28 10.08
C ILE A 388 6.91 -21.20 10.83
N VAL A 389 8.23 -21.15 10.62
CA VAL A 389 9.11 -20.11 11.15
C VAL A 389 9.64 -19.29 9.98
N VAL A 390 9.46 -17.97 10.03
CA VAL A 390 9.93 -17.01 9.02
C VAL A 390 10.98 -16.11 9.65
N ILE A 391 12.15 -16.00 9.01
CA ILE A 391 13.28 -15.16 9.44
C ILE A 391 13.58 -14.13 8.36
N PHE A 392 13.86 -12.87 8.72
CA PHE A 392 14.07 -11.77 7.77
C PHE A 392 15.08 -10.68 8.16
#